data_AF-A0A973X6M9-F1
#
_entry.id   AF-A0A973X6M9-F1
#
_cell.length_a   1.000
_cell.length_b   1.000
_cell.length_c   1.000
_cell.angle_alpha   90.00
_cell.angle_beta   90.00
_cell.angle_gamma   90.00
#
_symmetry.space_group_name_H-M   'P 1'
#
loop_
_entity.id
_entity.type
_entity.pdbx_description
1 polymer ?
#
loop_
_entity_poly.entity_id
_entity_poly.type
_entity_poly.pdbx_seq_one_letter_code
_entity_poly.pdbx_strand_id
1 'polypeptide(L)'
;AAMRQLADASLMRLRNWDISEEQIKALAAGGEAKRTMTYRSPGGGVVLEKKAIAGMRFSPGETLYQFADVSSVWVLADVFEADIGLVKTGQKVKVAINAYPGKTFEGTIAYIYPTLSTATRTVPVRIELANPGGLLKPAMYADVDMAVGASGKVATVPVSAVIDSGTRQIVLVQKGEGRFEPREVKLGARNDDNVAIREGLNEGERVVVAANFLIDAESNLKAALGGFSDAATKPEQAPAKQVSHQATGTLDAIDAAAGTVTITHAPVASLKWPGMTMDFVLANQGLVANVKPGTHVAIEFVERKPGEWVITKIDGKH
;
A
#
# COMPACT_ATOMS: atom_id res chain seq x y z
N ALA A 1 -46.59 44.04 35.06
CA ALA A 1 -46.33 43.24 33.85
C ALA A 1 -45.01 43.65 33.18
N ALA A 2 -44.84 44.92 32.79
CA ALA A 2 -43.65 45.42 32.07
C ALA A 2 -42.29 45.15 32.77
N MET A 3 -42.19 45.38 34.10
CA MET A 3 -40.93 45.11 34.83
C MET A 3 -40.54 43.62 34.84
N ARG A 4 -41.53 42.71 34.87
CA ARG A 4 -41.26 41.27 34.78
C ARG A 4 -40.74 40.89 33.40
N GLN A 5 -41.37 41.42 32.34
CA GLN A 5 -40.88 41.22 30.98
C GLN A 5 -39.45 41.74 30.77
N LEU A 6 -39.09 42.89 31.36
CA LEU A 6 -37.72 43.42 31.30
C LEU A 6 -36.72 42.53 32.05
N ALA A 7 -37.11 41.98 33.20
CA ALA A 7 -36.30 41.03 33.94
C ALA A 7 -36.09 39.75 33.15
N ASP A 8 -37.15 39.15 32.61
CA ASP A 8 -37.10 37.93 31.80
C ASP A 8 -36.24 38.10 30.54
N ALA A 9 -36.39 39.22 29.84
CA ALA A 9 -35.57 39.54 28.66
C ALA A 9 -34.10 39.77 29.00
N SER A 10 -33.79 40.22 30.22
CA SER A 10 -32.41 40.38 30.70
C SER A 10 -31.81 39.02 31.09
N LEU A 11 -32.57 38.15 31.75
CA LEU A 11 -32.16 36.78 32.08
C LEU A 11 -31.90 35.95 30.81
N MET A 12 -32.75 36.06 29.79
CA MET A 12 -32.53 35.42 28.49
C MET A 12 -31.22 35.88 27.83
N ARG A 13 -30.89 37.17 27.92
CA ARG A 13 -29.59 37.68 27.41
C ARG A 13 -28.41 37.08 28.16
N LEU A 14 -28.50 36.95 29.49
CA LEU A 14 -27.44 36.32 30.28
C LEU A 14 -27.24 34.85 29.90
N ARG A 15 -28.34 34.11 29.66
CA ARG A 15 -28.29 32.73 29.17
C ARG A 15 -27.66 32.62 27.78
N ASN A 16 -27.98 33.54 26.87
CA ASN A 16 -27.38 33.59 25.53
C ASN A 16 -25.89 33.93 25.55
N TRP A 17 -25.37 34.41 26.68
CA TRP A 17 -23.94 34.62 26.92
C TRP A 17 -23.29 33.46 27.69
N ASP A 18 -23.97 32.32 27.77
CA ASP A 18 -23.52 31.09 28.45
C ASP A 18 -23.19 31.28 29.94
N ILE A 19 -23.82 32.26 30.58
CA ILE A 19 -23.74 32.43 32.02
C ILE A 19 -24.58 31.34 32.67
N SER A 20 -23.97 30.59 33.58
CA SER A 20 -24.63 29.45 34.22
C SER A 20 -25.85 29.88 35.05
N GLU A 21 -26.86 29.00 35.13
CA GLU A 21 -28.05 29.23 35.97
C GLU A 21 -27.68 29.46 37.44
N GLU A 22 -26.61 28.83 37.93
CA GLU A 22 -26.09 29.02 39.29
C GLU A 22 -25.66 30.49 39.51
N GLN A 23 -24.94 31.06 38.54
CA GLN A 23 -24.49 32.46 38.58
C GLN A 23 -25.67 33.43 38.41
N ILE A 24 -26.63 33.10 37.55
CA ILE A 24 -27.84 33.90 37.36
C ILE A 24 -28.66 33.94 38.65
N LYS A 25 -28.87 32.80 39.32
CA LYS A 25 -29.57 32.73 40.62
C LYS A 25 -28.82 33.50 41.71
N ALA A 26 -27.50 33.38 41.76
CA ALA A 26 -26.67 34.14 42.71
C ALA A 26 -26.74 35.66 42.46
N LEU A 27 -26.77 36.08 41.20
CA LEU A 27 -26.94 37.50 40.83
C LEU A 27 -28.33 38.01 41.23
N ALA A 28 -29.38 37.21 40.99
CA ALA A 28 -30.75 37.56 41.37
C ALA A 28 -30.95 37.65 42.89
N ALA A 29 -30.31 36.75 43.66
CA ALA A 29 -30.39 36.75 45.12
C ALA A 29 -29.57 37.87 45.78
N GLY A 30 -28.45 38.27 45.17
CA GLY A 30 -27.54 39.27 45.75
C GLY A 30 -28.01 40.73 45.62
N GLY A 31 -28.95 41.04 44.71
CA GLY A 31 -29.51 42.38 44.52
C GLY A 31 -28.55 43.46 43.97
N GLU A 32 -27.25 43.16 43.87
CA GLU A 32 -26.21 44.09 43.42
C GLU A 32 -25.70 43.78 41.99
N ALA A 33 -25.45 44.84 41.22
CA ALA A 33 -24.89 44.73 39.88
C ALA A 33 -23.37 44.42 39.92
N LYS A 34 -22.96 43.28 39.37
CA LYS A 34 -21.55 42.90 39.24
C LYS A 34 -20.95 43.41 37.92
N ARG A 35 -19.76 44.02 38.02
CA ARG A 35 -18.99 44.51 36.85
C ARG A 35 -18.01 43.47 36.28
N THR A 36 -17.79 42.38 37.01
CA THR A 36 -16.89 41.28 36.62
C THR A 36 -17.70 40.00 36.50
N MET A 37 -17.35 39.17 35.52
CA MET A 37 -18.03 37.92 35.25
C MET A 37 -17.04 36.79 35.06
N THR A 38 -17.34 35.63 35.62
CA THR A 38 -16.53 34.43 35.44
C THR A 38 -17.16 33.59 34.34
N TYR A 39 -16.44 33.42 33.23
CA TYR A 39 -16.80 32.45 32.21
C TYR A 39 -16.28 31.07 32.63
N ARG A 40 -17.19 30.10 32.78
CA ARG A 40 -16.84 28.69 33.02
C ARG A 40 -16.76 27.96 31.69
N SER A 41 -15.98 26.87 31.65
CA SER A 41 -15.99 25.96 30.51
C SER A 41 -17.39 25.34 30.39
N PRO A 42 -17.99 25.29 29.18
CA PRO A 42 -19.29 24.66 28.96
C PRO A 42 -19.23 23.11 29.08
N GLY A 43 -18.04 22.51 29.02
CA GLY A 43 -17.85 21.07 29.15
C GLY A 43 -16.50 20.70 29.79
N GLY A 44 -16.30 19.40 30.04
CA GLY A 44 -15.00 18.85 30.38
C GLY A 44 -14.09 18.77 29.15
N GLY A 45 -12.78 18.84 29.35
CA GLY A 45 -11.81 18.72 28.27
C GLY A 45 -10.43 19.26 28.65
N VAL A 46 -9.55 19.32 27.67
CA VAL A 46 -8.20 19.87 27.78
C VAL A 46 -8.12 21.18 27.02
N VAL A 47 -7.46 22.18 27.59
CA VAL A 47 -7.16 23.45 26.90
C VAL A 47 -6.07 23.19 25.86
N LEU A 48 -6.45 23.26 24.58
CA LEU A 48 -5.54 23.13 23.44
C LEU A 48 -4.75 24.41 23.21
N GLU A 49 -5.41 25.56 23.38
CA GLU A 49 -4.81 26.87 23.17
C GLU A 49 -5.32 27.87 24.20
N LYS A 50 -4.42 28.71 24.73
CA LYS A 50 -4.74 29.83 25.63
C LYS A 50 -4.15 31.10 25.05
N LYS A 51 -5.02 31.95 24.47
CA LYS A 51 -4.64 33.27 23.95
C LYS A 51 -4.83 34.37 24.99
N ALA A 52 -5.72 34.16 25.96
CA ALA A 52 -5.99 35.14 27.00
C ALA A 52 -4.81 35.33 27.97
N ILE A 53 -4.37 36.57 28.11
CA ILE A 53 -3.33 37.00 29.07
C ILE A 53 -3.95 38.00 30.05
N ALA A 54 -3.50 37.98 31.30
CA ALA A 54 -3.96 38.94 32.31
C ALA A 54 -3.68 40.40 31.86
N GLY A 55 -4.68 41.27 31.97
CA GLY A 55 -4.59 42.67 31.53
C GLY A 55 -4.89 42.90 30.04
N MET A 56 -5.06 41.83 29.25
CA MET A 56 -5.41 41.94 27.85
C MET A 56 -6.87 42.38 27.68
N ARG A 57 -7.11 43.34 26.78
CA ARG A 57 -8.45 43.66 26.29
C ARG A 57 -8.78 42.69 25.16
N PHE A 58 -10.01 42.19 25.14
CA PHE A 58 -10.52 41.36 24.05
C PHE A 58 -11.82 41.92 23.50
N SER A 59 -12.19 41.51 22.29
CA SER A 59 -13.44 41.91 21.63
C SER A 59 -14.35 40.71 21.33
N PRO A 60 -15.66 40.92 21.14
CA PRO A 60 -16.55 39.85 20.68
C PRO A 60 -16.04 39.21 19.38
N GLY A 61 -16.03 37.88 19.33
CA GLY A 61 -15.48 37.10 18.21
C GLY A 61 -14.01 36.72 18.37
N GLU A 62 -13.31 37.25 19.38
CA GLU A 62 -11.92 36.87 19.67
C GLU A 62 -11.85 35.59 20.50
N THR A 63 -11.13 34.59 20.00
CA THR A 63 -10.93 33.32 20.71
C THR A 63 -9.96 33.51 21.87
N LEU A 64 -10.46 33.35 23.10
CA LEU A 64 -9.64 33.43 24.32
C LEU A 64 -8.99 32.09 24.70
N TYR A 65 -9.75 31.01 24.53
CA TYR A 65 -9.36 29.65 24.84
C TYR A 65 -9.92 28.72 23.76
N GLN A 66 -9.14 27.71 23.40
CA GLN A 66 -9.60 26.57 22.62
C GLN A 66 -9.50 25.33 23.52
N PHE A 67 -10.59 24.58 23.62
CA PHE A 67 -10.63 23.35 24.41
C PHE A 67 -11.29 22.25 23.59
N ALA A 68 -10.89 21.01 23.87
CA ALA A 68 -11.49 19.84 23.26
C ALA A 68 -11.58 18.72 24.30
N ASP A 69 -12.64 17.94 24.22
CA ASP A 69 -12.66 16.63 24.86
C ASP A 69 -11.79 15.68 24.03
N VAL A 70 -10.74 15.13 24.66
CA VAL A 70 -9.80 14.19 24.06
C VAL A 70 -10.00 12.78 24.57
N SER A 71 -11.12 12.49 25.26
CA SER A 71 -11.48 11.16 25.75
C SER A 71 -11.64 10.13 24.62
N SER A 72 -12.04 10.58 23.43
CA SER A 72 -12.01 9.85 22.16
C SER A 72 -11.21 10.66 21.15
N VAL A 73 -10.32 10.00 20.41
CA VAL A 73 -9.52 10.63 19.36
C VAL A 73 -9.77 9.94 18.04
N TRP A 74 -9.60 10.69 16.96
CA TRP A 74 -9.73 10.15 15.61
C TRP A 74 -8.37 10.03 14.96
N VAL A 75 -8.17 8.89 14.30
CA VAL A 75 -7.09 8.69 13.34
C VAL A 75 -7.68 8.81 11.95
N LEU A 76 -7.09 9.66 11.13
CA LEU A 76 -7.38 9.77 9.71
C LEU A 76 -6.34 8.94 8.96
N ALA A 77 -6.74 7.77 8.49
CA ALA A 77 -5.90 6.90 7.67
C ALA A 77 -6.16 7.17 6.20
N ASP A 78 -5.09 7.35 5.44
CA ASP A 78 -5.15 7.50 3.99
C ASP A 78 -5.11 6.12 3.32
N VAL A 79 -6.21 5.72 2.69
CA VAL A 79 -6.33 4.42 2.01
C VAL A 79 -6.25 4.63 0.50
N PHE A 80 -5.45 3.82 -0.20
CA PHE A 80 -5.36 3.92 -1.66
C PHE A 80 -6.67 3.53 -2.35
N GLU A 81 -6.93 4.16 -3.51
CA GLU A 81 -8.12 3.92 -4.32
C GLU A 81 -8.33 2.44 -4.68
N ALA A 82 -7.25 1.70 -4.94
CA ALA A 82 -7.32 0.29 -5.30
C ALA A 82 -7.84 -0.61 -4.16
N ASP A 83 -7.61 -0.21 -2.91
CA ASP A 83 -7.88 -1.03 -1.73
C ASP A 83 -9.18 -0.62 -1.01
N ILE A 84 -9.75 0.54 -1.35
CA ILE A 84 -10.92 1.08 -0.65
C ILE A 84 -12.13 0.14 -0.68
N GLY A 85 -12.28 -0.68 -1.73
CA GLY A 85 -13.36 -1.67 -1.85
C GLY A 85 -13.29 -2.79 -0.81
N LEU A 86 -12.14 -2.98 -0.16
CA LEU A 86 -11.93 -3.98 0.88
C LEU A 86 -12.21 -3.43 2.29
N VAL A 87 -12.25 -2.10 2.44
CA VAL A 87 -12.44 -1.41 3.72
C VAL A 87 -13.92 -1.18 3.99
N LYS A 88 -14.40 -1.51 5.20
CA LYS A 88 -15.81 -1.36 5.56
C LYS A 88 -16.00 -0.60 6.87
N THR A 89 -17.02 0.25 6.92
CA THR A 89 -17.45 0.91 8.17
C THR A 89 -17.80 -0.14 9.24
N GLY A 90 -17.40 0.10 10.48
CA GLY A 90 -17.57 -0.82 11.61
C GLY A 90 -16.47 -1.88 11.75
N GLN A 91 -15.54 -1.96 10.80
CA GLN A 91 -14.39 -2.87 10.89
C GLN A 91 -13.46 -2.46 12.02
N LYS A 92 -12.98 -3.46 12.78
CA LYS A 92 -11.94 -3.28 13.79
C LYS A 92 -10.57 -3.20 13.13
N VAL A 93 -9.74 -2.28 13.60
CA VAL A 93 -8.39 -2.05 13.10
C VAL A 93 -7.42 -1.94 14.26
N LYS A 94 -6.16 -2.27 14.00
CA LYS A 94 -5.09 -2.08 14.97
C LYS A 94 -4.32 -0.83 14.61
N VAL A 95 -4.02 -0.01 15.60
CA VAL A 95 -3.33 1.26 15.42
C VAL A 95 -2.07 1.24 16.28
N ALA A 96 -0.92 1.43 15.64
CA ALA A 96 0.36 1.63 16.30
C ALA A 96 0.71 3.12 16.28
N ILE A 97 1.25 3.64 17.38
CA ILE A 97 1.62 5.05 17.49
C ILE A 97 3.10 5.12 17.83
N ASN A 98 3.86 5.86 17.03
CA ASN A 98 5.32 5.94 17.14
C ASN A 98 5.80 6.45 18.50
N ALA A 99 4.99 7.27 19.18
CA ALA A 99 5.28 7.74 20.54
C ALA A 99 5.23 6.63 21.60
N TYR A 100 4.59 5.49 21.31
CA TYR A 100 4.43 4.36 22.23
C TYR A 100 4.77 3.02 21.55
N PRO A 101 6.06 2.77 21.24
CA PRO A 101 6.48 1.51 20.63
C PRO A 101 6.05 0.30 21.45
N GLY A 102 5.56 -0.75 20.78
CA GLY A 102 5.10 -1.99 21.42
C GLY A 102 3.71 -1.93 22.05
N LYS A 103 3.02 -0.77 22.02
CA LYS A 103 1.60 -0.67 22.36
C LYS A 103 0.76 -0.60 21.09
N THR A 104 -0.28 -1.41 21.05
CA THR A 104 -1.29 -1.37 19.99
C THR A 104 -2.61 -0.90 20.58
N PHE A 105 -3.26 0.01 19.86
CA PHE A 105 -4.57 0.52 20.20
C PHE A 105 -5.59 -0.11 19.25
N GLU A 106 -6.73 -0.55 19.77
CA GLU A 106 -7.84 -0.99 18.93
C GLU A 106 -8.68 0.22 18.55
N GLY A 107 -8.98 0.36 17.26
CA GLY A 107 -9.87 1.37 16.72
C GLY A 107 -11.00 0.74 15.91
N THR A 108 -12.04 1.51 15.66
CA THR A 108 -13.15 1.11 14.76
C THR A 108 -13.31 2.12 13.66
N ILE A 109 -13.47 1.65 12.42
CA ILE A 109 -13.74 2.53 11.28
C ILE A 109 -15.12 3.15 11.44
N ALA A 110 -15.16 4.43 11.79
CA ALA A 110 -16.39 5.17 12.05
C ALA A 110 -16.97 5.78 10.78
N TYR A 111 -16.11 6.17 9.83
CA TYR A 111 -16.55 6.83 8.60
C TYR A 111 -15.52 6.69 7.48
N ILE A 112 -16.00 6.44 6.27
CA ILE A 112 -15.20 6.46 5.05
C ILE A 112 -15.66 7.68 4.26
N TYR A 113 -14.74 8.60 3.95
CA TYR A 113 -15.11 9.82 3.24
C TYR A 113 -15.53 9.50 1.79
N PRO A 114 -16.58 10.14 1.25
CA PRO A 114 -17.07 9.86 -0.09
C PRO A 114 -16.21 10.51 -1.19
N THR A 115 -15.13 11.20 -0.81
CA THR A 115 -14.27 11.98 -1.72
C THR A 115 -12.84 11.48 -1.66
N LEU A 116 -12.21 11.35 -2.82
CA LEU A 116 -10.79 11.06 -2.96
C LEU A 116 -9.97 12.35 -2.94
N SER A 117 -8.89 12.36 -2.18
CA SER A 117 -7.87 13.41 -2.24
C SER A 117 -7.09 13.30 -3.55
N THR A 118 -7.19 14.31 -4.41
CA THR A 118 -6.50 14.31 -5.71
C THR A 118 -4.98 14.44 -5.57
N ALA A 119 -4.50 15.03 -4.48
CA ALA A 119 -3.07 15.23 -4.22
C ALA A 119 -2.34 13.92 -3.88
N THR A 120 -2.99 13.06 -3.11
CA THR A 120 -2.41 11.80 -2.60
C THR A 120 -2.99 10.56 -3.29
N ARG A 121 -4.09 10.71 -4.04
CA ARG A 121 -4.91 9.62 -4.57
C ARG A 121 -5.36 8.62 -3.51
N THR A 122 -5.70 9.16 -2.34
CA THR A 122 -6.18 8.39 -1.19
C THR A 122 -7.59 8.81 -0.81
N VAL A 123 -8.33 7.87 -0.24
CA VAL A 123 -9.62 8.11 0.41
C VAL A 123 -9.36 8.17 1.92
N PRO A 124 -9.66 9.30 2.58
CA PRO A 124 -9.53 9.40 4.02
C PRO A 124 -10.54 8.48 4.72
N VAL A 125 -10.06 7.72 5.69
CA VAL A 125 -10.86 6.84 6.54
C VAL A 125 -10.70 7.29 7.99
N ARG A 126 -11.82 7.62 8.63
CA ARG A 126 -11.86 8.04 10.04
C ARG A 126 -12.03 6.82 10.93
N ILE A 127 -11.05 6.59 11.77
CA ILE A 127 -11.01 5.54 12.78
C ILE A 127 -11.15 6.20 14.14
N GLU A 128 -12.06 5.70 14.96
CA GLU A 128 -12.28 6.18 16.32
C GLU A 128 -11.53 5.30 17.32
N LEU A 129 -10.79 5.94 18.24
CA LEU A 129 -10.02 5.30 19.29
C LEU A 129 -10.40 5.88 20.65
N ALA A 130 -10.65 5.00 21.62
CA ALA A 130 -10.74 5.40 23.00
C ALA A 130 -9.37 5.88 23.51
N ASN A 131 -9.36 6.97 24.28
CA ASN A 131 -8.15 7.55 24.85
C ASN A 131 -8.19 7.60 26.38
N PRO A 132 -8.36 6.45 27.07
CA PRO A 132 -8.35 6.42 28.52
C PRO A 132 -6.99 6.90 29.03
N GLY A 133 -7.00 7.86 29.95
CA GLY A 133 -5.78 8.46 30.51
C GLY A 133 -5.10 9.50 29.63
N GLY A 134 -5.68 9.88 28.49
CA GLY A 134 -5.19 11.02 27.68
C GLY A 134 -3.81 10.81 27.06
N LEU A 135 -3.43 9.55 26.82
CA LEU A 135 -2.13 9.18 26.25
C LEU A 135 -2.02 9.63 24.79
N LEU A 136 -3.10 9.53 24.02
CA LEU A 136 -3.15 9.87 22.62
C LEU A 136 -3.33 11.39 22.49
N LYS A 137 -2.39 12.06 21.84
CA LYS A 137 -2.46 13.51 21.60
C LYS A 137 -2.85 13.78 20.15
N PRO A 138 -3.67 14.80 19.89
CA PRO A 138 -3.95 15.24 18.53
C PRO A 138 -2.67 15.53 17.74
N ALA A 139 -2.72 15.33 16.43
CA ALA A 139 -1.61 15.52 15.50
C ALA A 139 -0.41 14.55 15.67
N MET A 140 -0.55 13.47 16.44
CA MET A 140 0.41 12.36 16.41
C MET A 140 0.28 11.55 15.11
N TYR A 141 1.41 11.00 14.64
CA TYR A 141 1.42 10.02 13.57
C TYR A 141 1.03 8.63 14.09
N ALA A 142 0.32 7.88 13.26
CA ALA A 142 -0.12 6.53 13.57
C ALA A 142 -0.05 5.66 12.31
N ASP A 143 0.36 4.41 12.52
CA ASP A 143 0.31 3.35 11.52
C ASP A 143 -0.94 2.51 11.78
N VAL A 144 -1.69 2.18 10.73
CA VAL A 144 -2.96 1.47 10.84
C VAL A 144 -2.90 0.15 10.09
N ASP A 145 -3.02 -0.93 10.84
CA ASP A 145 -3.17 -2.28 10.31
C ASP A 145 -4.65 -2.61 10.15
N MET A 146 -5.08 -2.72 8.89
CA MET A 146 -6.45 -3.04 8.50
C MET A 146 -6.51 -4.46 7.96
N ALA A 147 -7.14 -5.36 8.72
CA ALA A 147 -7.35 -6.74 8.27
C ALA A 147 -8.44 -6.79 7.19
N VAL A 148 -8.05 -6.72 5.92
CA VAL A 148 -8.95 -6.88 4.78
C VAL A 148 -9.29 -8.36 4.60
N GLY A 149 -10.49 -8.73 5.05
CA GLY A 149 -10.95 -10.13 4.98
C GLY A 149 -11.14 -10.57 3.54
N ALA A 150 -10.42 -11.60 3.11
CA ALA A 150 -10.80 -12.35 1.92
C ALA A 150 -12.19 -12.95 2.16
N SER A 151 -13.12 -12.73 1.25
CA SER A 151 -14.50 -13.21 1.35
C SER A 151 -14.53 -14.74 1.37
N GLY A 152 -14.68 -15.34 2.56
CA GLY A 152 -14.94 -16.78 2.75
C GLY A 152 -13.77 -17.56 3.35
N LYS A 153 -14.06 -18.76 3.88
CA LYS A 153 -13.04 -19.75 4.20
C LYS A 153 -12.48 -20.27 2.88
N VAL A 154 -11.23 -19.94 2.58
CA VAL A 154 -10.53 -20.39 1.38
C VAL A 154 -9.27 -21.12 1.81
N ALA A 155 -8.96 -22.25 1.18
CA ALA A 155 -7.71 -22.96 1.44
C ALA A 155 -6.54 -22.04 1.06
N THR A 156 -5.56 -21.89 1.96
CA THR A 156 -4.37 -21.09 1.70
C THR A 156 -3.14 -21.98 1.65
N VAL A 157 -2.24 -21.69 0.72
CA VAL A 157 -0.92 -22.31 0.67
C VAL A 157 0.16 -21.24 0.78
N PRO A 158 1.36 -21.55 1.31
CA PRO A 158 2.48 -20.62 1.29
C PRO A 158 2.79 -20.16 -0.13
N VAL A 159 3.19 -18.91 -0.29
CA VAL A 159 3.57 -18.36 -1.61
C VAL A 159 4.63 -19.22 -2.29
N SER A 160 5.57 -19.78 -1.52
CA SER A 160 6.64 -20.64 -2.03
C SER A 160 6.16 -21.97 -2.63
N ALA A 161 4.92 -22.39 -2.33
CA ALA A 161 4.34 -23.64 -2.85
C ALA A 161 3.72 -23.49 -4.24
N VAL A 162 3.53 -22.25 -4.71
CA VAL A 162 2.90 -21.97 -6.00
C VAL A 162 3.97 -21.71 -7.06
N ILE A 163 3.87 -22.42 -8.18
CA ILE A 163 4.65 -22.15 -9.38
C ILE A 163 3.72 -21.37 -10.33
N ASP A 164 3.97 -20.08 -10.44
CA ASP A 164 3.27 -19.20 -11.38
C ASP A 164 4.21 -18.84 -12.54
N SER A 165 3.93 -19.41 -13.70
CA SER A 165 4.66 -19.15 -14.95
C SER A 165 4.03 -18.01 -15.77
N GLY A 166 3.02 -17.32 -15.23
CA GLY A 166 2.18 -16.34 -15.91
C GLY A 166 1.13 -16.95 -16.84
N THR A 167 1.45 -18.07 -17.50
CA THR A 167 0.51 -18.81 -18.37
C THR A 167 -0.18 -19.97 -17.67
N ARG A 168 0.48 -20.57 -16.66
CA ARG A 168 -0.07 -21.64 -15.82
C ARG A 168 0.30 -21.42 -14.37
N GLN A 169 -0.69 -21.67 -13.51
CA GLN A 169 -0.57 -21.63 -12.05
C GLN A 169 -0.73 -23.05 -11.54
N ILE A 170 0.35 -23.63 -11.01
CA ILE A 170 0.36 -25.02 -10.54
C ILE A 170 0.90 -25.13 -9.12
N VAL A 171 0.45 -26.17 -8.42
CA VAL A 171 0.95 -26.60 -7.11
C VAL A 171 1.30 -28.08 -7.19
N LEU A 172 2.40 -28.48 -6.55
CA LEU A 172 2.82 -29.88 -6.45
C LEU A 172 2.19 -30.53 -5.21
N VAL A 173 1.28 -31.47 -5.41
CA VAL A 173 0.59 -32.20 -4.33
C VAL A 173 1.28 -33.54 -4.07
N GLN A 174 1.54 -33.85 -2.80
CA GLN A 174 2.14 -35.13 -2.39
C GLN A 174 1.07 -36.25 -2.40
N LYS A 175 1.27 -37.28 -3.23
CA LYS A 175 0.37 -38.45 -3.32
C LYS A 175 0.79 -39.65 -2.46
N GLY A 176 1.98 -39.59 -1.85
CA GLY A 176 2.58 -40.69 -1.07
C GLY A 176 3.87 -41.21 -1.71
N GLU A 177 4.70 -41.91 -0.93
CA GLU A 177 5.94 -42.57 -1.40
C GLU A 177 6.92 -41.66 -2.19
N GLY A 178 6.98 -40.37 -1.84
CA GLY A 178 7.85 -39.40 -2.53
C GLY A 178 7.38 -39.03 -3.94
N ARG A 179 6.14 -39.38 -4.33
CA ARG A 179 5.55 -38.98 -5.62
C ARG A 179 4.80 -37.66 -5.50
N PHE A 180 5.00 -36.80 -6.48
CA PHE A 180 4.41 -35.48 -6.60
C PHE A 180 3.56 -35.39 -7.87
N GLU A 181 2.38 -34.79 -7.75
CA GLU A 181 1.48 -34.56 -8.87
C GLU A 181 1.32 -33.05 -9.08
N PRO A 182 1.64 -32.51 -10.27
CA PRO A 182 1.33 -31.14 -10.60
C PRO A 182 -0.17 -30.98 -10.82
N ARG A 183 -0.76 -30.02 -10.11
CA ARG A 183 -2.18 -29.70 -10.22
C ARG A 183 -2.37 -28.23 -10.53
N GLU A 184 -3.17 -27.95 -11.55
CA GLU A 184 -3.57 -26.57 -11.86
C GLU A 184 -4.49 -26.03 -10.77
N VAL A 185 -4.21 -24.80 -10.35
CA VAL A 185 -4.97 -24.10 -9.33
C VAL A 185 -5.37 -22.73 -9.84
N LYS A 186 -6.53 -22.24 -9.36
CA LYS A 186 -6.89 -20.82 -9.54
C LYS A 186 -6.56 -20.05 -8.27
N LEU A 187 -5.66 -19.08 -8.38
CA LEU A 187 -5.27 -18.25 -7.26
C LEU A 187 -6.32 -17.19 -6.92
N GLY A 188 -6.34 -16.78 -5.65
CA GLY A 188 -7.19 -15.73 -5.10
C GLY A 188 -6.38 -14.60 -4.49
N ALA A 189 -6.88 -14.04 -3.39
CA ALA A 189 -6.16 -13.01 -2.66
C ALA A 189 -4.81 -13.54 -2.14
N ARG A 190 -3.79 -12.70 -2.19
CA ARG A 190 -2.43 -12.99 -1.73
C ARG A 190 -2.05 -12.01 -0.63
N ASN A 191 -1.40 -12.50 0.42
CA ASN A 191 -0.66 -11.69 1.37
C ASN A 191 0.83 -12.07 1.30
N ASP A 192 1.65 -11.51 2.19
CA ASP A 192 3.11 -11.68 2.13
C ASP A 192 3.55 -13.14 2.26
N ASP A 193 2.84 -13.93 3.07
CA ASP A 193 3.22 -15.32 3.38
C ASP A 193 2.44 -16.37 2.59
N ASN A 194 1.16 -16.09 2.28
CA ASN A 194 0.20 -17.07 1.78
C ASN A 194 -0.59 -16.56 0.58
N VAL A 195 -1.05 -17.50 -0.26
CA VAL A 195 -2.00 -17.24 -1.33
C VAL A 195 -3.23 -18.13 -1.17
N ALA A 196 -4.40 -17.52 -1.36
CA ALA A 196 -5.66 -18.24 -1.35
C ALA A 196 -5.82 -19.07 -2.65
N ILE A 197 -6.29 -20.30 -2.53
CA ILE A 197 -6.61 -21.21 -3.64
C ILE A 197 -8.14 -21.27 -3.78
N ARG A 198 -8.65 -20.71 -4.88
CA ARG A 198 -10.10 -20.71 -5.17
C ARG A 198 -10.58 -22.06 -5.70
N GLU A 199 -9.77 -22.70 -6.52
CA GLU A 199 -10.08 -24.00 -7.13
C GLU A 199 -8.78 -24.81 -7.29
N GLY A 200 -8.91 -26.14 -7.28
CA GLY A 200 -7.81 -27.06 -7.61
C GLY A 200 -7.12 -27.70 -6.41
N LEU A 201 -7.47 -27.38 -5.17
CA LEU A 201 -6.92 -28.04 -3.98
C LEU A 201 -8.00 -28.30 -2.95
N ASN A 202 -7.93 -29.45 -2.27
CA ASN A 202 -8.80 -29.79 -1.15
C ASN A 202 -8.10 -29.55 0.19
N GLU A 203 -8.90 -29.27 1.22
CA GLU A 203 -8.37 -29.12 2.59
C GLU A 203 -7.70 -30.42 3.06
N GLY A 204 -6.51 -30.29 3.66
CA GLY A 204 -5.72 -31.43 4.15
C GLY A 204 -4.74 -32.04 3.13
N GLU A 205 -4.75 -31.60 1.86
CA GLU A 205 -3.74 -32.03 0.89
C GLU A 205 -2.36 -31.41 1.20
N ARG A 206 -1.32 -32.24 1.18
CA ARG A 206 0.06 -31.81 1.44
C ARG A 206 0.68 -31.25 0.17
N VAL A 207 1.18 -30.03 0.24
CA VAL A 207 1.83 -29.31 -0.87
C VAL A 207 3.31 -29.09 -0.59
N VAL A 208 4.12 -29.08 -1.64
CA VAL A 208 5.57 -28.88 -1.52
C VAL A 208 5.87 -27.39 -1.39
N VAL A 209 6.54 -26.99 -0.31
CA VAL A 209 6.90 -25.58 -0.01
C VAL A 209 8.35 -25.23 -0.30
N ALA A 210 9.22 -26.24 -0.40
CA ALA A 210 10.66 -26.10 -0.59
C ALA A 210 11.12 -27.09 -1.67
N ALA A 211 11.98 -26.63 -2.58
CA ALA A 211 12.52 -27.38 -3.73
C ALA A 211 11.65 -27.47 -4.99
N ASN A 212 10.68 -26.57 -5.21
CA ASN A 212 9.95 -26.48 -6.49
C ASN A 212 10.89 -26.35 -7.70
N PHE A 213 12.01 -25.64 -7.56
CA PHE A 213 13.02 -25.54 -8.63
C PHE A 213 13.75 -26.86 -8.90
N LEU A 214 14.11 -27.62 -7.87
CA LEU A 214 14.84 -28.89 -8.05
C LEU A 214 13.92 -30.01 -8.56
N ILE A 215 12.66 -30.03 -8.12
CA ILE A 215 11.67 -31.03 -8.55
C ILE A 215 11.17 -30.72 -9.97
N ASP A 216 10.98 -29.44 -10.32
CA ASP A 216 10.68 -29.04 -11.70
C ASP A 216 11.87 -29.32 -12.63
N ALA A 217 13.11 -29.08 -12.17
CA ALA A 217 14.31 -29.45 -12.92
C ALA A 217 14.43 -30.97 -13.10
N GLU A 218 14.14 -31.80 -12.09
CA GLU A 218 14.19 -33.26 -12.21
C GLU A 218 13.01 -33.81 -13.03
N SER A 219 11.83 -33.21 -12.94
CA SER A 219 10.64 -33.63 -13.71
C SER A 219 10.78 -33.24 -15.18
N ASN A 220 11.28 -32.03 -15.48
CA ASN A 220 11.63 -31.63 -16.84
C ASN A 220 12.81 -32.44 -17.37
N LEU A 221 13.80 -32.77 -16.54
CA LEU A 221 14.90 -33.65 -16.93
C LEU A 221 14.41 -35.07 -17.22
N LYS A 222 13.50 -35.64 -16.41
CA LYS A 222 12.88 -36.95 -16.67
C LYS A 222 11.95 -36.93 -17.87
N ALA A 223 11.19 -35.85 -18.09
CA ALA A 223 10.39 -35.67 -19.30
C ALA A 223 11.27 -35.57 -20.55
N ALA A 224 12.39 -34.83 -20.47
CA ALA A 224 13.39 -34.75 -21.53
C ALA A 224 14.07 -36.11 -21.77
N LEU A 225 14.47 -36.82 -20.72
CA LEU A 225 15.09 -38.15 -20.79
C LEU A 225 14.12 -39.24 -21.26
N GLY A 226 12.85 -39.18 -20.87
CA GLY A 226 11.78 -40.04 -21.38
C GLY A 226 11.43 -39.74 -22.85
N GLY A 227 11.65 -38.50 -23.29
CA GLY A 227 11.56 -38.10 -24.70
C GLY A 227 12.69 -38.65 -25.59
N PHE A 228 13.79 -39.15 -25.01
CA PHE A 228 14.86 -39.81 -25.77
C PHE A 228 14.58 -41.31 -26.04
N SER A 229 13.60 -41.94 -25.37
CA SER A 229 13.27 -43.37 -25.59
C SER A 229 12.14 -43.63 -26.58
N ASP A 230 11.38 -42.60 -26.99
CA ASP A 230 10.32 -42.71 -28.01
C ASP A 230 10.48 -41.64 -29.10
N ALA A 231 11.67 -41.62 -29.73
CA ALA A 231 11.89 -40.86 -30.95
C ALA A 231 11.33 -41.60 -32.17
N ALA A 232 10.00 -41.71 -32.27
CA ALA A 232 9.34 -41.97 -33.54
C ALA A 232 7.95 -41.33 -33.59
N THR A 233 7.86 -40.29 -34.42
CA THR A 233 6.67 -39.74 -35.09
C THR A 233 5.77 -38.74 -34.34
N LYS A 234 5.95 -37.48 -34.78
CA LYS A 234 5.01 -36.33 -34.90
C LYS A 234 5.13 -35.19 -33.87
N PRO A 235 4.91 -33.93 -34.33
CA PRO A 235 5.66 -32.77 -33.88
C PRO A 235 4.95 -32.01 -32.76
N GLU A 236 5.63 -31.85 -31.64
CA GLU A 236 5.23 -30.93 -30.57
C GLU A 236 5.73 -29.52 -30.89
N GLN A 237 4.83 -28.55 -30.78
CA GLN A 237 5.05 -27.16 -31.14
C GLN A 237 6.04 -26.52 -30.15
N ALA A 238 7.22 -26.17 -30.66
CA ALA A 238 8.16 -25.31 -29.98
C ALA A 238 7.51 -23.95 -29.66
N PRO A 239 7.79 -23.33 -28.50
CA PRO A 239 7.51 -21.90 -28.33
C PRO A 239 8.23 -21.16 -29.46
N ALA A 240 7.55 -20.16 -30.03
CA ALA A 240 7.99 -19.44 -31.22
C ALA A 240 9.50 -19.15 -31.15
N LYS A 241 10.25 -19.61 -32.17
CA LYS A 241 11.64 -19.22 -32.39
C LYS A 241 11.70 -17.69 -32.45
N GLN A 242 11.98 -17.04 -31.32
CA GLN A 242 12.37 -15.64 -31.33
C GLN A 242 13.72 -15.59 -32.03
N VAL A 243 13.75 -14.95 -33.19
CA VAL A 243 14.97 -14.82 -33.98
C VAL A 243 15.91 -13.92 -33.18
N SER A 244 16.99 -14.49 -32.66
CA SER A 244 18.06 -13.71 -32.05
C SER A 244 18.98 -13.17 -33.13
N HIS A 245 19.44 -11.95 -32.91
CA HIS A 245 20.38 -11.24 -33.76
C HIS A 245 21.66 -10.98 -32.97
N GLN A 246 22.79 -11.03 -33.66
CA GLN A 246 24.10 -10.74 -33.09
C GLN A 246 24.67 -9.50 -33.76
N ALA A 247 25.27 -8.62 -32.95
CA ALA A 247 26.04 -7.49 -33.43
C ALA A 247 27.30 -7.31 -32.59
N THR A 248 28.31 -6.70 -33.19
CA THR A 248 29.50 -6.22 -32.46
C THR A 248 29.58 -4.71 -32.64
N GLY A 249 30.03 -4.00 -31.62
CA GLY A 249 30.01 -2.55 -31.63
C GLY A 249 30.72 -1.93 -30.44
N THR A 250 30.64 -0.61 -30.33
CA THR A 250 31.12 0.13 -29.16
C THR A 250 29.93 0.58 -28.34
N LEU A 251 29.97 0.34 -27.03
CA LEU A 251 28.96 0.85 -26.10
C LEU A 251 29.23 2.33 -25.85
N ASP A 252 28.36 3.22 -26.32
CA ASP A 252 28.59 4.67 -26.26
C ASP A 252 28.04 5.31 -24.97
N ALA A 253 26.87 4.85 -24.51
CA ALA A 253 26.23 5.37 -23.31
C ALA A 253 25.33 4.32 -22.63
N ILE A 254 25.13 4.48 -21.32
CA ILE A 254 24.20 3.70 -20.52
C ILE A 254 23.23 4.66 -19.84
N ASP A 255 21.94 4.53 -20.09
CA ASP A 255 20.88 5.23 -19.36
C ASP A 255 20.24 4.27 -18.36
N ALA A 256 20.70 4.34 -17.11
CA ALA A 256 20.20 3.48 -16.03
C ALA A 256 18.75 3.83 -15.62
N ALA A 257 18.29 5.06 -15.87
CA ALA A 257 16.92 5.47 -15.55
C ALA A 257 15.92 4.95 -16.59
N ALA A 258 16.29 4.97 -17.87
CA ALA A 258 15.48 4.44 -18.96
C ALA A 258 15.65 2.92 -19.18
N GLY A 259 16.72 2.32 -18.62
CA GLY A 259 17.05 0.91 -18.85
C GLY A 259 17.54 0.63 -20.27
N THR A 260 18.14 1.62 -20.92
CA THR A 260 18.59 1.55 -22.31
C THR A 260 20.10 1.78 -22.43
N VAL A 261 20.66 1.35 -23.55
CA VAL A 261 22.06 1.57 -23.92
C VAL A 261 22.16 2.05 -25.36
N THR A 262 23.05 3.00 -25.60
CA THR A 262 23.38 3.46 -26.95
C THR A 262 24.60 2.71 -27.44
N ILE A 263 24.49 2.04 -28.60
CA ILE A 263 25.57 1.25 -29.18
C ILE A 263 25.76 1.63 -30.64
N THR A 264 26.99 1.99 -31.00
CA THR A 264 27.45 2.08 -32.39
C THR A 264 27.87 0.68 -32.84
N HIS A 265 27.00 0.01 -33.58
CA HIS A 265 27.20 -1.37 -34.00
C HIS A 265 27.63 -1.49 -35.46
N ALA A 266 28.36 -2.55 -35.78
CA ALA A 266 28.70 -2.97 -37.14
C ALA A 266 27.45 -3.52 -37.89
N PRO A 267 27.49 -3.70 -39.22
CA PRO A 267 26.34 -4.18 -39.98
C PRO A 267 25.76 -5.50 -39.44
N VAL A 268 24.43 -5.55 -39.31
CA VAL A 268 23.72 -6.75 -38.82
C VAL A 268 23.08 -7.45 -40.00
N ALA A 269 23.78 -8.47 -40.52
CA ALA A 269 23.39 -9.17 -41.75
C ALA A 269 21.98 -9.79 -41.67
N SER A 270 21.58 -10.29 -40.51
CA SER A 270 20.26 -10.91 -40.29
C SER A 270 19.09 -9.94 -40.45
N LEU A 271 19.32 -8.64 -40.22
CA LEU A 271 18.32 -7.58 -40.34
C LEU A 271 18.56 -6.66 -41.55
N LYS A 272 19.62 -6.91 -42.33
CA LYS A 272 20.11 -6.05 -43.42
C LYS A 272 20.37 -4.60 -42.98
N TRP A 273 20.76 -4.41 -41.72
CA TRP A 273 21.09 -3.09 -41.21
C TRP A 273 22.52 -2.70 -41.55
N PRO A 274 22.78 -1.45 -42.00
CA PRO A 274 24.13 -0.91 -42.05
C PRO A 274 24.69 -0.74 -40.63
N GLY A 275 25.98 -0.44 -40.53
CA GLY A 275 26.53 0.00 -39.24
C GLY A 275 25.93 1.36 -38.87
N MET A 276 25.40 1.48 -37.67
CA MET A 276 24.74 2.70 -37.18
C MET A 276 24.75 2.77 -35.65
N THR A 277 24.46 3.95 -35.11
CA THR A 277 24.32 4.19 -33.68
C THR A 277 22.84 4.23 -33.34
N MET A 278 22.42 3.39 -32.39
CA MET A 278 21.03 3.34 -31.95
C MET A 278 20.92 2.87 -30.50
N ASP A 279 19.72 3.05 -29.94
CA ASP A 279 19.41 2.64 -28.58
C ASP A 279 18.80 1.23 -28.55
N PHE A 280 19.23 0.46 -27.56
CA PHE A 280 18.72 -0.86 -27.25
C PHE A 280 18.19 -0.89 -25.82
N VAL A 281 17.10 -1.62 -25.61
CA VAL A 281 16.56 -1.88 -24.27
C VAL A 281 17.32 -3.04 -23.64
N LEU A 282 17.65 -2.95 -22.35
CA LEU A 282 18.28 -4.06 -21.64
C LEU A 282 17.23 -5.05 -21.11
N ALA A 283 17.41 -6.35 -21.35
CA ALA A 283 16.56 -7.37 -20.72
C ALA A 283 16.68 -7.36 -19.19
N ASN A 284 17.85 -6.99 -18.66
CA ASN A 284 18.06 -6.67 -17.25
C ASN A 284 19.19 -5.63 -17.10
N GLN A 285 19.16 -4.81 -16.05
CA GLN A 285 20.20 -3.80 -15.80
C GLN A 285 21.56 -4.40 -15.42
N GLY A 286 21.59 -5.63 -14.92
CA GLY A 286 22.82 -6.33 -14.54
C GLY A 286 23.74 -6.66 -15.71
N LEU A 287 23.22 -6.70 -16.94
CA LEU A 287 24.00 -6.97 -18.17
C LEU A 287 25.15 -5.98 -18.35
N VAL A 288 24.99 -4.72 -17.94
CA VAL A 288 26.01 -3.68 -18.12
C VAL A 288 26.80 -3.37 -16.86
N ALA A 289 26.61 -4.12 -15.77
CA ALA A 289 27.23 -3.83 -14.48
C ALA A 289 28.77 -3.75 -14.53
N ASN A 290 29.39 -4.48 -15.46
CA ASN A 290 30.85 -4.54 -15.62
C ASN A 290 31.36 -3.99 -16.96
N VAL A 291 30.52 -3.31 -17.74
CA VAL A 291 30.87 -2.79 -19.07
C VAL A 291 30.84 -1.27 -19.03
N LYS A 292 31.96 -0.61 -19.36
CA LYS A 292 32.04 0.86 -19.37
C LYS A 292 31.70 1.42 -20.75
N PRO A 293 31.12 2.63 -20.84
CA PRO A 293 31.09 3.37 -22.09
C PRO A 293 32.50 3.47 -22.72
N GLY A 294 32.58 3.33 -24.04
CA GLY A 294 33.80 3.21 -24.83
C GLY A 294 34.33 1.78 -24.99
N THR A 295 33.71 0.76 -24.37
CA THR A 295 34.14 -0.63 -24.49
C THR A 295 33.62 -1.26 -25.78
N HIS A 296 34.44 -2.08 -26.44
CA HIS A 296 33.99 -2.89 -27.56
C HIS A 296 33.23 -4.13 -27.06
N VAL A 297 32.00 -4.29 -27.53
CA VAL A 297 31.04 -5.28 -27.04
C VAL A 297 30.55 -6.18 -28.17
N ALA A 298 30.23 -7.43 -27.83
CA ALA A 298 29.39 -8.30 -28.63
C ALA A 298 28.04 -8.43 -27.95
N ILE A 299 26.95 -8.20 -28.68
CA ILE A 299 25.58 -8.23 -28.17
C ILE A 299 24.75 -9.29 -28.88
N GLU A 300 23.90 -9.97 -28.11
CA GLU A 300 22.75 -10.71 -28.62
C GLU A 300 21.48 -9.96 -28.23
N PHE A 301 20.57 -9.80 -29.20
CA PHE A 301 19.34 -9.07 -29.00
C PHE A 301 18.19 -9.69 -29.80
N VAL A 302 16.97 -9.44 -29.34
CA VAL A 302 15.72 -9.92 -29.94
C VAL A 302 14.74 -8.77 -30.11
N GLU A 303 13.87 -8.87 -31.10
CA GLU A 303 12.71 -7.98 -31.21
C GLU A 303 11.59 -8.47 -30.28
N ARG A 304 11.16 -7.64 -29.33
CA ARG A 304 10.02 -7.99 -28.44
C ARG A 304 8.71 -7.34 -28.87
N LYS A 305 8.78 -6.14 -29.44
CA LYS A 305 7.68 -5.43 -30.10
C LYS A 305 8.23 -4.81 -31.39
N PRO A 306 7.39 -4.50 -32.39
CA PRO A 306 7.85 -3.85 -33.61
C PRO A 306 8.70 -2.61 -33.30
N GLY A 307 9.99 -2.65 -33.64
CA GLY A 307 10.96 -1.58 -33.37
C GLY A 307 11.59 -1.54 -31.96
N GLU A 308 11.22 -2.45 -31.06
CA GLU A 308 11.79 -2.58 -29.71
C GLU A 308 12.83 -3.71 -29.68
N TRP A 309 14.11 -3.32 -29.72
CA TRP A 309 15.25 -4.23 -29.74
C TRP A 309 15.83 -4.40 -28.34
N VAL A 310 15.73 -5.61 -27.82
CA VAL A 310 16.09 -5.92 -26.43
C VAL A 310 17.34 -6.77 -26.39
N ILE A 311 18.41 -6.27 -25.79
CA ILE A 311 19.64 -7.01 -25.55
C ILE A 311 19.40 -8.05 -24.47
N THR A 312 19.64 -9.31 -24.82
CA THR A 312 19.56 -10.46 -23.92
C THR A 312 20.91 -10.88 -23.39
N LYS A 313 22.00 -10.51 -24.08
CA LYS A 313 23.37 -10.79 -23.66
C LYS A 313 24.33 -9.71 -24.17
N ILE A 314 25.30 -9.32 -23.34
CA ILE A 314 26.40 -8.43 -23.71
C ILE A 314 27.72 -8.97 -23.16
N ASP A 315 28.70 -9.13 -24.04
CA ASP A 315 30.04 -9.58 -23.71
C ASP A 315 31.02 -8.44 -24.04
N GLY A 316 31.55 -7.76 -23.02
CA GLY A 316 32.60 -6.75 -23.18
C GLY A 316 33.96 -7.41 -23.31
N LYS A 317 34.69 -7.14 -24.40
CA LYS A 317 36.12 -7.51 -24.48
C LYS A 317 36.93 -6.44 -23.77
N HIS A 318 37.64 -6.83 -22.71
CA HIS A 318 38.65 -6.01 -22.04
C HIS A 318 39.82 -5.69 -22.96
#